data_AF-A0A965D613-F1
#
_entry.id   AF-A0A965D613-F1
#
_cell.length_a   1.000
_cell.length_b   1.000
_cell.length_c   1.000
_cell.angle_alpha   90.00
_cell.angle_beta   90.00
_cell.angle_gamma   90.00
#
_symmetry.space_group_name_H-M   'P 1'
#
loop_
_entity.id
_entity.type
_entity.pdbx_description
1 polymer ?
#
loop_
_entity_poly.entity_id
_entity_poly.type
_entity_poly.pdbx_seq_one_letter_code
_entity_poly.pdbx_strand_id
1 'polypeptide(L)'
;MASGATEGWLAATAGAKAPLATGAATGLLGAGARRDAVAWFLMGFGLSWSFQLHLSWPLLVPFIGVTFVLTDSTRSWRQPAWLLTGLAVPALLLIPTVMKYGVSEAFAPMFNNSGLNGENFNEPLTIIARFLSLGAYEVPRFLTDAGKDRLPYVLARPWLIPFSAIFAIVGVVQPLVTLYGVFVRQAPPMLRWLVGLTLLEICMIFVLATRPPTTRNFYILFPVAALAAIQGSLFLLDSPRRRKIAAAVVTTAAAYQALLMISFLHDRSLYLNRDRIVTAIEFRETAILGNRRSFAR
;
A
#
# COMPACT_ATOMS: atom_id res chain seq x y z
N MET A 1 -11.36 -0.62 -43.37
CA MET A 1 -11.20 -1.98 -42.81
C MET A 1 -10.70 -1.87 -41.36
N ALA A 2 -11.60 -1.62 -40.40
CA ALA A 2 -11.32 -1.70 -38.95
C ALA A 2 -12.60 -1.43 -38.12
N SER A 3 -13.67 -2.22 -38.28
CA SER A 3 -14.89 -2.07 -37.47
C SER A 3 -15.48 -3.38 -36.94
N GLY A 4 -14.73 -4.49 -36.99
CA GLY A 4 -15.28 -5.82 -36.68
C GLY A 4 -14.86 -6.46 -35.35
N ALA A 5 -14.02 -5.82 -34.53
CA ALA A 5 -13.38 -6.50 -33.39
C ALA A 5 -14.01 -6.19 -32.01
N THR A 6 -14.93 -5.24 -31.91
CA THR A 6 -15.52 -4.82 -30.62
C THR A 6 -16.89 -5.42 -30.32
N GLU A 7 -17.58 -6.03 -31.28
CA GLU A 7 -18.92 -6.59 -31.06
C GLU A 7 -18.90 -8.05 -30.54
N GLY A 8 -17.79 -8.78 -30.70
CA GLY A 8 -17.70 -10.20 -30.32
C GLY A 8 -17.68 -10.48 -28.81
N TRP A 9 -17.35 -9.49 -27.97
CA TRP A 9 -17.22 -9.71 -26.52
C TRP A 9 -18.54 -9.51 -25.75
N LEU A 10 -19.49 -8.74 -26.29
CA LEU A 10 -20.80 -8.51 -25.65
C LEU A 10 -21.83 -9.62 -25.96
N ALA A 11 -21.62 -10.39 -27.04
CA ALA A 11 -22.54 -11.45 -27.45
C ALA A 11 -22.41 -12.77 -26.65
N ALA A 12 -21.27 -13.01 -25.98
CA ALA A 12 -21.02 -14.27 -25.26
C ALA A 12 -21.73 -14.36 -23.89
N THR A 13 -22.41 -13.31 -23.43
CA THR A 13 -23.13 -13.28 -22.14
C THR A 13 -24.65 -13.20 -22.27
N ALA A 14 -25.21 -13.20 -23.49
CA ALA A 14 -26.64 -12.92 -23.74
C ALA A 14 -27.55 -14.17 -23.81
N GLY A 15 -27.09 -15.33 -23.35
CA GLY A 15 -27.77 -16.62 -23.54
C GLY A 15 -28.39 -17.25 -22.29
N ALA A 16 -29.18 -16.52 -21.49
CA ALA A 16 -30.09 -17.14 -20.51
C ALA A 16 -31.19 -16.15 -20.05
N LYS A 17 -32.29 -16.05 -20.81
CA LYS A 17 -33.52 -15.41 -20.33
C LYS A 17 -34.33 -16.43 -19.52
N ALA A 18 -34.10 -16.49 -18.22
CA ALA A 18 -35.04 -17.07 -17.26
C ALA A 18 -35.94 -15.96 -16.70
N PRO A 19 -37.25 -16.20 -16.47
CA PRO A 19 -38.14 -15.20 -15.89
C PRO A 19 -37.76 -14.99 -14.41
N LEU A 20 -37.18 -13.84 -14.11
CA LEU A 20 -36.80 -13.46 -12.75
C LEU A 20 -38.06 -13.15 -11.93
N ALA A 21 -38.33 -14.04 -10.97
CA ALA A 21 -39.25 -13.82 -9.87
C ALA A 21 -38.95 -12.48 -9.18
N THR A 22 -39.95 -11.62 -9.12
CA THR A 22 -39.92 -10.25 -8.56
C THR A 22 -39.58 -10.18 -7.07
N GLY A 23 -39.46 -11.31 -6.37
CA GLY A 23 -39.02 -11.39 -4.96
C GLY A 23 -37.51 -11.48 -4.73
N ALA A 24 -36.69 -11.81 -5.73
CA ALA A 24 -35.23 -11.94 -5.58
C ALA A 24 -34.48 -10.59 -5.70
N ALA A 25 -35.09 -9.61 -6.38
CA ALA A 25 -34.51 -8.29 -6.61
C ALA A 25 -34.40 -7.44 -5.33
N THR A 26 -35.38 -7.54 -4.41
CA THR A 26 -35.35 -6.83 -3.12
C THR A 26 -34.25 -7.34 -2.18
N GLY A 27 -33.94 -8.64 -2.21
CA GLY A 27 -32.83 -9.23 -1.44
C GLY A 27 -31.45 -8.79 -1.95
N LEU A 28 -31.28 -8.71 -3.27
CA LEU A 28 -30.04 -8.25 -3.90
C LEU A 28 -29.81 -6.74 -3.75
N LEU A 29 -30.87 -5.93 -3.84
CA LEU A 29 -30.80 -4.48 -3.58
C LEU A 29 -30.47 -4.16 -2.11
N GLY A 30 -31.04 -4.92 -1.17
CA GLY A 30 -30.72 -4.81 0.26
C GLY A 30 -29.31 -5.33 0.61
N ALA A 31 -28.77 -6.28 -0.16
CA ALA A 31 -27.38 -6.73 -0.02
C ALA A 31 -26.39 -5.71 -0.62
N GLY A 32 -26.71 -5.09 -1.75
CA GLY A 32 -25.94 -4.01 -2.36
C GLY A 32 -25.84 -2.79 -1.44
N ALA A 33 -26.98 -2.28 -0.96
CA ALA A 33 -27.01 -1.10 -0.10
C ALA A 33 -26.24 -1.29 1.24
N ARG A 34 -26.27 -2.52 1.80
CA ARG A 34 -25.48 -2.84 3.00
C ARG A 34 -23.98 -2.90 2.71
N ARG A 35 -23.59 -3.43 1.55
CA ARG A 35 -22.17 -3.45 1.12
C ARG A 35 -21.65 -2.03 0.89
N ASP A 36 -22.46 -1.16 0.31
CA ASP A 36 -22.10 0.24 0.08
C ASP A 36 -21.93 0.99 1.41
N ALA A 37 -22.88 0.84 2.34
CA ALA A 37 -22.79 1.43 3.67
C ALA A 37 -21.51 1.03 4.42
N VAL A 38 -21.19 -0.27 4.40
CA VAL A 38 -19.96 -0.79 5.02
C VAL A 38 -18.72 -0.25 4.32
N ALA A 39 -18.71 -0.16 2.99
CA ALA A 39 -17.58 0.41 2.25
C ALA A 39 -17.31 1.87 2.63
N TRP A 40 -18.35 2.72 2.62
CA TRP A 40 -18.23 4.12 3.04
C TRP A 40 -17.79 4.25 4.50
N PHE A 41 -18.37 3.46 5.40
CA PHE A 41 -17.94 3.40 6.80
C PHE A 41 -16.46 3.03 6.93
N LEU A 42 -16.02 1.95 6.26
CA LEU A 42 -14.63 1.49 6.31
C LEU A 42 -13.65 2.49 5.67
N MET A 43 -14.06 3.23 4.64
CA MET A 43 -13.26 4.33 4.07
C MET A 43 -13.05 5.45 5.09
N GLY A 44 -14.11 5.87 5.79
CA GLY A 44 -14.03 6.91 6.81
C GLY A 44 -13.21 6.46 8.02
N PHE A 45 -13.44 5.23 8.47
CA PHE A 45 -12.66 4.58 9.53
C PHE A 45 -11.18 4.51 9.15
N GLY A 46 -10.86 3.99 7.97
CA GLY A 46 -9.50 3.86 7.47
C GLY A 46 -8.78 5.20 7.33
N LEU A 47 -9.49 6.24 6.89
CA LEU A 47 -8.95 7.61 6.81
C LEU A 47 -8.56 8.14 8.20
N SER A 48 -9.49 8.11 9.16
CA SER A 48 -9.27 8.60 10.53
C SER A 48 -8.24 7.78 11.30
N TRP A 49 -8.25 6.47 11.09
CA TRP A 49 -7.25 5.56 11.66
C TRP A 49 -5.85 5.84 11.09
N SER A 50 -5.75 6.01 9.77
CA SER A 50 -4.49 6.39 9.12
C SER A 50 -4.02 7.75 9.59
N PHE A 51 -4.90 8.74 9.70
CA PHE A 51 -4.58 10.08 10.21
C PHE A 51 -3.87 10.03 11.57
N GLN A 52 -4.33 9.15 12.47
CA GLN A 52 -3.74 9.01 13.81
C GLN A 52 -2.39 8.29 13.83
N LEU A 53 -2.22 7.27 12.99
CA LEU A 53 -1.04 6.40 13.04
C LEU A 53 0.06 6.80 12.07
N HIS A 54 -0.30 7.39 10.94
CA HIS A 54 0.61 7.58 9.82
C HIS A 54 0.25 8.81 8.97
N LEU A 55 1.23 9.67 8.71
CA LEU A 55 1.07 10.91 7.92
C LEU A 55 0.82 10.68 6.42
N SER A 56 0.40 9.48 6.01
CA SER A 56 0.05 9.14 4.62
C SER A 56 -1.44 9.24 4.33
N TRP A 57 -2.27 9.64 5.30
CA TRP A 57 -3.70 9.85 5.09
C TRP A 57 -4.05 10.83 3.94
N PRO A 58 -3.23 11.84 3.58
CA PRO A 58 -3.57 12.71 2.45
C PRO A 58 -3.68 11.94 1.13
N LEU A 59 -2.96 10.82 1.00
CA LEU A 59 -3.02 9.92 -0.17
C LEU A 59 -4.36 9.18 -0.31
N LEU A 60 -5.25 9.23 0.69
CA LEU A 60 -6.58 8.62 0.60
C LEU A 60 -7.65 9.62 0.18
N VAL A 61 -7.42 10.91 0.38
CA VAL A 61 -8.45 11.94 0.15
C VAL A 61 -8.87 12.01 -1.32
N PRO A 62 -7.95 12.02 -2.30
CA PRO A 62 -8.33 12.00 -3.71
C PRO A 62 -9.12 10.75 -4.10
N PHE A 63 -8.77 9.58 -3.56
CA PHE A 63 -9.54 8.35 -3.81
C PHE A 63 -10.98 8.46 -3.29
N ILE A 64 -11.17 8.98 -2.08
CA ILE A 64 -12.51 9.23 -1.52
C ILE A 64 -13.26 10.25 -2.40
N GLY A 65 -12.61 11.35 -2.81
CA GLY A 65 -13.20 12.35 -3.70
C GLY A 65 -13.64 11.75 -5.04
N VAL A 66 -12.79 10.96 -5.68
CA VAL A 66 -13.12 10.25 -6.93
C VAL A 66 -14.29 9.29 -6.71
N THR A 67 -14.36 8.57 -5.59
CA THR A 67 -15.51 7.70 -5.31
C THR A 67 -16.81 8.47 -5.17
N PHE A 68 -16.80 9.70 -4.62
CA PHE A 68 -17.98 10.57 -4.60
C PHE A 68 -18.41 11.01 -6.00
N VAL A 69 -17.46 11.27 -6.90
CA VAL A 69 -17.75 11.68 -8.29
C VAL A 69 -18.26 10.52 -9.13
N LEU A 70 -17.70 9.33 -8.96
CA LEU A 70 -18.05 8.14 -9.75
C LEU A 70 -19.31 7.43 -9.24
N THR A 71 -19.61 7.56 -7.96
CA THR A 71 -20.88 7.08 -7.41
C THR A 71 -21.96 8.10 -7.75
N ASP A 72 -23.19 7.66 -8.07
CA ASP A 72 -24.34 8.54 -8.26
C ASP A 72 -24.76 9.18 -6.91
N SER A 73 -23.88 10.03 -6.39
CA SER A 73 -23.90 10.65 -5.06
C SER A 73 -24.94 11.76 -4.96
N THR A 74 -25.50 12.18 -6.10
CA THR A 74 -26.60 13.14 -6.17
C THR A 74 -27.91 12.61 -5.55
N ARG A 75 -27.99 11.32 -5.20
CA ARG A 75 -29.23 10.67 -4.76
C ARG A 75 -29.25 10.07 -3.35
N SER A 76 -28.15 10.06 -2.59
CA SER A 76 -28.17 9.42 -1.27
C SER A 76 -27.24 10.07 -0.24
N TRP A 77 -27.83 10.90 0.63
CA TRP A 77 -27.20 11.45 1.84
C TRP A 77 -26.62 10.38 2.79
N ARG A 78 -26.98 9.11 2.59
CA ARG A 78 -26.53 7.99 3.42
C ARG A 78 -25.02 7.74 3.26
N GLN A 79 -24.46 7.95 2.08
CA GLN A 79 -23.03 7.70 1.81
C GLN A 79 -22.11 8.60 2.64
N PRO A 80 -22.26 9.94 2.61
CA PRO A 80 -21.47 10.80 3.50
C PRO A 80 -21.77 10.55 4.97
N ALA A 81 -22.99 10.17 5.34
CA ALA A 81 -23.31 9.81 6.73
C ALA A 81 -22.52 8.55 7.19
N TRP A 82 -22.43 7.51 6.37
CA TRP A 82 -21.62 6.32 6.67
C TRP A 82 -20.13 6.64 6.72
N LEU A 83 -19.63 7.47 5.81
CA LEU A 83 -18.24 7.96 5.86
C LEU A 83 -17.95 8.70 7.16
N LEU A 84 -18.80 9.64 7.55
CA LEU A 84 -18.63 10.45 8.77
C LEU A 84 -18.72 9.61 10.05
N THR A 85 -19.65 8.65 10.10
CA THR A 85 -19.74 7.72 11.24
C THR A 85 -18.50 6.83 11.33
N GLY A 86 -17.98 6.36 10.20
CA GLY A 86 -16.70 5.65 10.13
C GLY A 86 -15.54 6.49 10.65
N LEU A 87 -15.45 7.75 10.22
CA LEU A 87 -14.41 8.70 10.65
C LEU A 87 -14.48 8.99 12.15
N ALA A 88 -15.69 9.14 12.69
CA ALA A 88 -15.94 9.47 14.08
C ALA A 88 -15.41 8.39 15.03
N VAL A 89 -15.59 7.10 14.70
CA VAL A 89 -15.23 5.99 15.61
C VAL A 89 -13.75 6.03 16.04
N PRO A 90 -12.75 6.05 15.13
CA PRO A 90 -11.37 6.26 15.54
C PRO A 90 -11.12 7.65 16.11
N ALA A 91 -11.78 8.70 15.62
CA ALA A 91 -11.52 10.06 16.07
C ALA A 91 -11.86 10.28 17.55
N LEU A 92 -12.82 9.52 18.11
CA LEU A 92 -13.11 9.54 19.55
C LEU A 92 -11.89 9.16 20.40
N LEU A 93 -10.96 8.36 19.87
CA LEU A 93 -9.71 8.00 20.56
C LEU A 93 -8.74 9.19 20.70
N LEU A 94 -8.94 10.27 19.93
CA LEU A 94 -8.16 11.51 20.06
C LEU A 94 -8.67 12.43 21.17
N ILE A 95 -9.88 12.21 21.70
CA ILE A 95 -10.46 13.08 22.74
C ILE A 95 -9.52 13.25 23.94
N PRO A 96 -8.93 12.19 24.53
CA PRO A 96 -8.02 12.36 25.67
C PRO A 96 -6.78 13.20 25.32
N THR A 97 -6.25 13.05 24.10
CA THR A 97 -5.10 13.82 23.62
C THR A 97 -5.46 15.30 23.47
N VAL A 98 -6.61 15.59 22.85
CA VAL A 98 -7.10 16.97 22.67
C VAL A 98 -7.41 17.61 24.02
N MET A 99 -8.02 16.89 24.96
CA MET A 99 -8.32 17.41 26.29
C MET A 99 -7.05 17.74 27.10
N LYS A 100 -6.00 16.92 26.94
CA LYS A 100 -4.75 17.08 27.70
C LYS A 100 -3.79 18.11 27.10
N TYR A 101 -3.66 18.13 25.77
CA TYR A 101 -2.64 18.92 25.07
C TYR A 101 -3.23 20.06 24.21
N GLY A 102 -4.56 20.10 24.05
CA GLY A 102 -5.23 21.05 23.18
C GLY A 102 -5.28 20.61 21.71
N VAL A 103 -6.10 21.31 20.92
CA VAL A 103 -6.25 21.04 19.48
C VAL A 103 -4.96 21.35 18.71
N SER A 104 -4.25 22.42 19.06
CA SER A 104 -3.03 22.81 18.33
C SER A 104 -1.97 21.71 18.39
N GLU A 105 -1.69 21.17 19.57
CA GLU A 105 -0.69 20.10 19.74
C GLU A 105 -1.15 18.77 19.13
N ALA A 106 -2.44 18.45 19.21
CA ALA A 106 -2.99 17.23 18.60
C ALA A 106 -2.80 17.19 17.07
N PHE A 107 -2.77 18.36 16.41
CA PHE A 107 -2.61 18.50 14.97
C PHE A 107 -1.22 19.03 14.54
N ALA A 108 -0.36 19.45 15.48
CA ALA A 108 0.98 19.97 15.17
C ALA A 108 1.83 19.04 14.28
N PRO A 109 1.83 17.70 14.44
CA PRO A 109 2.56 16.81 13.55
C PRO A 109 2.13 16.92 12.08
N MET A 110 0.88 17.27 11.79
CA MET A 110 0.42 17.46 10.41
C MET A 110 1.09 18.68 9.79
N PHE A 111 1.00 19.83 10.46
CA PHE A 111 1.53 21.09 9.97
C PHE A 111 3.07 21.10 9.90
N ASN A 112 3.73 20.49 10.89
CA ASN A 112 5.20 20.44 10.96
C ASN A 112 5.81 19.50 9.91
N ASN A 113 5.02 18.62 9.29
CA ASN A 113 5.49 17.73 8.23
C ASN A 113 5.04 18.16 6.83
N SER A 114 4.30 19.27 6.72
CA SER A 114 3.92 19.90 5.46
C SER A 114 4.77 21.13 5.19
N GLY A 115 5.30 21.24 3.98
CA GLY A 115 6.11 22.37 3.54
C GLY A 115 6.67 22.10 2.16
N LEU A 116 6.86 23.15 1.36
CA LEU A 116 7.51 23.01 0.05
C LEU A 116 8.95 22.53 0.24
N ASN A 117 9.25 21.35 -0.31
CA ASN A 117 10.59 20.79 -0.29
C ASN A 117 11.15 20.73 -1.72
N GLY A 118 12.06 21.65 -2.03
CA GLY A 118 12.74 21.74 -3.31
C GLY A 118 13.52 20.48 -3.70
N GLU A 119 14.05 19.74 -2.74
CA GLU A 119 14.82 18.51 -3.00
C GLU A 119 13.93 17.40 -3.57
N ASN A 120 12.67 17.34 -3.12
CA ASN A 120 11.72 16.31 -3.54
C ASN A 120 11.29 16.45 -5.02
N PHE A 121 11.53 17.59 -5.68
CA PHE A 121 11.29 17.73 -7.13
C PHE A 121 12.17 16.81 -7.97
N ASN A 122 13.30 16.36 -7.43
CA ASN A 122 14.24 15.47 -8.12
C ASN A 122 13.98 13.98 -7.82
N GLU A 123 12.95 13.66 -7.04
CA GLU A 123 12.63 12.29 -6.61
C GLU A 123 11.54 11.55 -7.43
N PRO A 124 10.99 12.01 -8.58
CA PRO A 124 9.86 11.32 -9.21
C PRO A 124 10.24 9.91 -9.70
N LEU A 125 11.47 9.73 -10.21
CA LEU A 125 11.95 8.39 -10.60
C LEU A 125 12.07 7.45 -9.40
N THR A 126 12.56 7.96 -8.27
CA THR A 126 12.64 7.21 -7.01
C THR A 126 11.25 6.84 -6.50
N ILE A 127 10.29 7.76 -6.58
CA ILE A 127 8.89 7.53 -6.19
C ILE A 127 8.28 6.43 -7.06
N ILE A 128 8.42 6.52 -8.38
CA ILE A 128 7.90 5.53 -9.33
C ILE A 128 8.52 4.16 -9.04
N ALA A 129 9.84 4.09 -8.90
CA ALA A 129 10.54 2.85 -8.61
C ALA A 129 10.05 2.22 -7.29
N ARG A 130 9.92 3.01 -6.22
CA ARG A 130 9.46 2.53 -4.91
C ARG A 130 8.00 2.12 -4.90
N PHE A 131 7.13 2.87 -5.57
CA PHE A 131 5.72 2.53 -5.68
C PHE A 131 5.53 1.21 -6.42
N LEU A 132 6.17 1.05 -7.58
CA LEU A 132 6.08 -0.18 -8.36
C LEU A 132 6.74 -1.37 -7.65
N SER A 133 7.82 -1.11 -6.89
CA SER A 133 8.46 -2.16 -6.09
C SER A 133 7.59 -2.66 -4.92
N LEU A 134 6.53 -1.94 -4.52
CA LEU A 134 5.58 -2.46 -3.52
C LEU A 134 4.85 -3.71 -4.00
N GLY A 135 4.59 -3.80 -5.30
CA GLY A 135 4.05 -5.01 -5.91
C GLY A 135 5.11 -6.10 -6.12
N ALA A 136 6.37 -5.80 -5.82
CA ALA A 136 7.51 -6.71 -5.91
C ALA A 136 7.87 -7.34 -4.56
N TYR A 137 8.84 -8.25 -4.62
CA TYR A 137 9.55 -8.78 -3.47
C TYR A 137 10.64 -7.80 -3.02
N GLU A 138 10.28 -6.61 -2.53
CA GLU A 138 11.24 -5.57 -2.10
C GLU A 138 12.10 -6.07 -0.93
N VAL A 139 13.21 -6.75 -1.21
CA VAL A 139 14.12 -7.28 -0.18
C VAL A 139 14.78 -6.24 0.71
N PRO A 140 15.19 -5.06 0.20
CA PRO A 140 15.77 -4.04 1.06
C PRO A 140 14.83 -3.61 2.19
N ARG A 141 13.51 -3.68 1.98
CA ARG A 141 12.51 -3.40 3.02
C ARG A 141 12.61 -4.34 4.20
N PHE A 142 12.87 -5.62 3.95
CA PHE A 142 12.78 -6.63 4.99
C PHE A 142 14.09 -6.87 5.72
N LEU A 143 15.24 -6.46 5.19
CA LEU A 143 16.54 -6.74 5.84
C LEU A 143 16.79 -5.85 7.07
N THR A 144 16.78 -4.53 6.94
CA THR A 144 16.98 -3.59 8.07
C THR A 144 16.36 -2.22 7.81
N ASP A 145 16.10 -1.48 8.89
CA ASP A 145 15.48 -0.13 8.89
C ASP A 145 16.35 0.95 8.26
N ALA A 146 17.66 0.72 8.10
CA ALA A 146 18.62 1.65 7.54
C ALA A 146 19.51 0.97 6.49
N GLY A 147 19.62 1.58 5.31
CA GLY A 147 20.41 1.03 4.18
C GLY A 147 21.86 0.67 4.53
N LYS A 148 22.44 1.30 5.55
CA LYS A 148 23.82 1.05 6.02
C LYS A 148 23.99 -0.30 6.73
N ASP A 149 22.93 -0.85 7.32
CA ASP A 149 23.02 -2.09 8.10
C ASP A 149 22.62 -3.34 7.30
N ARG A 150 22.13 -3.17 6.06
CA ARG A 150 21.58 -4.27 5.24
C ARG A 150 22.64 -5.24 4.77
N LEU A 151 23.73 -4.71 4.21
CA LEU A 151 24.82 -5.53 3.68
C LEU A 151 25.53 -6.28 4.81
N PRO A 152 25.93 -5.64 5.93
CA PRO A 152 26.48 -6.36 7.08
C PRO A 152 25.54 -7.47 7.60
N TYR A 153 24.23 -7.23 7.65
CA TYR A 153 23.26 -8.23 8.10
C TYR A 153 23.21 -9.47 7.20
N VAL A 154 23.22 -9.28 5.87
CA VAL A 154 23.25 -10.38 4.88
C VAL A 154 24.59 -11.10 4.92
N LEU A 155 25.70 -10.38 5.01
CA LEU A 155 27.04 -10.98 5.09
C LEU A 155 27.24 -11.80 6.38
N ALA A 156 26.62 -11.38 7.49
CA ALA A 156 26.61 -12.16 8.74
C ALA A 156 25.80 -13.46 8.64
N ARG A 157 24.98 -13.64 7.59
CA ARG A 157 24.11 -14.81 7.38
C ARG A 157 24.27 -15.30 5.93
N PRO A 158 25.36 -16.03 5.61
CA PRO A 158 25.68 -16.42 4.23
C PRO A 158 24.54 -17.14 3.50
N TRP A 159 23.70 -17.88 4.23
CA TRP A 159 22.50 -18.53 3.69
C TRP A 159 21.48 -17.57 3.08
N LEU A 160 21.45 -16.28 3.49
CA LEU A 160 20.59 -15.23 2.91
C LEU A 160 21.11 -14.71 1.56
N ILE A 161 22.40 -14.85 1.25
CA ILE A 161 23.03 -14.29 0.05
C ILE A 161 22.33 -14.75 -1.24
N PRO A 162 22.11 -16.05 -1.51
CA PRO A 162 21.49 -16.46 -2.77
C PRO A 162 20.07 -15.91 -2.94
N PHE A 163 19.27 -15.89 -1.87
CA PHE A 163 17.93 -15.32 -1.91
C PHE A 163 17.96 -13.81 -2.12
N SER A 164 18.83 -13.11 -1.39
CA SER A 164 19.00 -11.67 -1.48
C SER A 164 19.44 -11.24 -2.88
N ALA A 165 20.33 -12.01 -3.52
CA ALA A 165 20.76 -11.78 -4.90
C ALA A 165 19.60 -11.97 -5.89
N ILE A 166 18.85 -13.07 -5.79
CA ILE A 166 17.67 -13.32 -6.62
C ILE A 166 16.66 -12.18 -6.50
N PHE A 167 16.34 -11.75 -5.28
CA PHE A 167 15.35 -10.69 -5.09
C PHE A 167 15.87 -9.29 -5.35
N ALA A 168 17.17 -9.04 -5.29
CA ALA A 168 17.74 -7.79 -5.80
C ALA A 168 17.47 -7.69 -7.31
N ILE A 169 17.66 -8.78 -8.06
CA ILE A 169 17.35 -8.83 -9.48
C ILE A 169 15.84 -8.69 -9.71
N VAL A 170 15.03 -9.49 -9.03
CA VAL A 170 13.57 -9.44 -9.19
C VAL A 170 13.00 -8.08 -8.78
N GLY A 171 13.54 -7.43 -7.76
CA GLY A 171 13.14 -6.10 -7.31
C GLY A 171 13.40 -5.01 -8.34
N VAL A 172 14.35 -5.20 -9.26
CA VAL A 172 14.59 -4.30 -10.41
C VAL A 172 13.76 -4.71 -11.63
N VAL A 173 13.69 -6.01 -11.92
CA VAL A 173 12.99 -6.53 -13.11
C VAL A 173 11.48 -6.40 -12.99
N GLN A 174 10.89 -6.65 -11.82
CA GLN A 174 9.43 -6.66 -11.64
C GLN A 174 8.78 -5.28 -11.85
N PRO A 175 9.35 -4.15 -11.39
CA PRO A 175 8.84 -2.82 -11.73
C PRO A 175 8.84 -2.55 -13.25
N LEU A 176 9.90 -2.96 -13.95
CA LEU A 176 10.00 -2.82 -15.40
C LEU A 176 8.97 -3.68 -16.13
N VAL A 177 8.79 -4.92 -15.71
CA VAL A 177 7.74 -5.81 -16.23
C VAL A 177 6.35 -5.22 -15.98
N THR A 178 6.13 -4.65 -14.80
CA THR A 178 4.85 -4.02 -14.43
C THR A 178 4.57 -2.81 -15.31
N LEU A 179 5.54 -1.92 -15.52
CA LEU A 179 5.43 -0.78 -16.43
C LEU A 179 5.11 -1.23 -17.86
N TYR A 180 5.86 -2.21 -18.36
CA TYR A 180 5.64 -2.76 -19.70
C TYR A 180 4.24 -3.39 -19.83
N GLY A 181 3.83 -4.21 -18.86
CA GLY A 181 2.52 -4.86 -18.89
C GLY A 181 1.36 -3.87 -18.79
N VAL A 182 1.45 -2.90 -17.89
CA VAL A 182 0.40 -1.91 -17.67
C VAL A 182 0.30 -0.94 -18.85
N PHE A 183 1.40 -0.36 -19.31
CA PHE A 183 1.36 0.73 -20.29
C PHE A 183 1.58 0.29 -21.75
N VAL A 184 2.31 -0.80 -22.01
CA VAL A 184 2.64 -1.24 -23.38
C VAL A 184 1.73 -2.38 -23.83
N ARG A 185 1.47 -3.39 -23.00
CA ARG A 185 0.56 -4.51 -23.34
C ARG A 185 -0.93 -4.20 -23.15
N GLN A 186 -1.27 -2.92 -22.96
CA GLN A 186 -2.64 -2.40 -22.90
C GLN A 186 -3.48 -3.04 -21.79
N ALA A 187 -3.03 -2.94 -20.53
CA ALA A 187 -3.93 -3.17 -19.39
C ALA A 187 -5.20 -2.30 -19.52
N PRO A 188 -6.31 -2.69 -18.86
CA PRO A 188 -7.57 -1.95 -18.94
C PRO A 188 -7.33 -0.44 -18.73
N PRO A 189 -7.89 0.45 -19.58
CA PRO A 189 -7.65 1.89 -19.50
C PRO A 189 -7.85 2.45 -18.09
N MET A 190 -8.85 1.95 -17.36
CA MET A 190 -9.13 2.33 -15.98
C MET A 190 -7.93 2.08 -15.04
N LEU A 191 -7.24 0.95 -15.18
CA LEU A 191 -6.07 0.64 -14.36
C LEU A 191 -4.88 1.54 -14.72
N ARG A 192 -4.67 1.82 -16.01
CA ARG A 192 -3.61 2.74 -16.45
C ARG A 192 -3.80 4.13 -15.86
N TRP A 193 -5.03 4.65 -15.91
CA TRP A 193 -5.38 5.91 -15.28
C TRP A 193 -5.24 5.87 -13.77
N LEU A 194 -5.73 4.81 -13.10
CA LEU A 194 -5.59 4.65 -11.67
C LEU A 194 -4.11 4.69 -11.24
N VAL A 195 -3.25 3.93 -11.90
CA VAL A 195 -1.81 3.90 -11.62
C VAL A 195 -1.15 5.24 -11.92
N GLY A 196 -1.42 5.83 -13.09
CA GLY A 196 -0.84 7.10 -13.50
C GLY A 196 -1.23 8.26 -12.59
N LEU A 197 -2.51 8.35 -12.21
CA LEU A 197 -3.02 9.37 -11.30
C LEU A 197 -2.50 9.15 -9.87
N THR A 198 -2.41 7.90 -9.41
CA THR A 198 -1.80 7.59 -8.11
C THR A 198 -0.33 8.03 -8.06
N LEU A 199 0.44 7.77 -9.13
CA LEU A 199 1.83 8.21 -9.22
C LEU A 199 1.96 9.74 -9.22
N LEU A 200 1.10 10.41 -9.99
CA LEU A 200 1.05 11.88 -10.03
C LEU A 200 0.72 12.44 -8.64
N GLU A 201 -0.30 11.89 -7.98
CA GLU A 201 -0.71 12.27 -6.63
C GLU A 201 0.44 12.12 -5.63
N ILE A 202 1.15 10.99 -5.65
CA ILE A 202 2.30 10.78 -4.76
C ILE A 202 3.36 11.86 -5.03
N CYS A 203 3.73 12.08 -6.29
CA CYS A 203 4.71 13.11 -6.64
C CYS A 203 4.29 14.50 -6.13
N MET A 204 3.04 14.89 -6.32
CA MET A 204 2.51 16.18 -5.86
C MET A 204 2.52 16.30 -4.33
N ILE A 205 2.13 15.25 -3.61
CA ILE A 205 2.14 15.26 -2.14
C ILE A 205 3.56 15.34 -1.59
N PHE A 206 4.54 14.65 -2.20
CA PHE A 206 5.92 14.72 -1.73
C PHE A 206 6.61 16.05 -2.01
N VAL A 207 6.19 16.81 -3.03
CA VAL A 207 6.62 18.22 -3.19
C VAL A 207 6.23 19.07 -1.97
N LEU A 208 5.13 18.73 -1.30
CA LEU A 208 4.62 19.40 -0.11
C LEU A 208 5.01 18.70 1.22
N ALA A 209 5.88 17.69 1.17
CA ALA A 209 6.33 16.97 2.36
C ALA A 209 7.74 17.40 2.74
N THR A 210 7.96 17.72 4.02
CA THR A 210 9.30 18.08 4.52
C THR A 210 10.27 16.89 4.55
N ARG A 211 9.75 15.66 4.52
CA ARG A 211 10.53 14.42 4.55
C ARG A 211 10.74 13.85 3.15
N PRO A 212 11.88 13.17 2.91
CA PRO A 212 12.08 12.46 1.67
C PRO A 212 11.07 11.31 1.53
N PRO A 213 10.71 10.93 0.29
CA PRO A 213 9.93 9.72 0.07
C PRO A 213 10.65 8.53 0.71
N THR A 214 9.89 7.59 1.26
CA THR A 214 10.40 6.31 1.75
C THR A 214 9.35 5.26 1.44
N THR A 215 9.73 4.00 1.18
CA THR A 215 8.76 2.99 0.72
C THR A 215 7.60 2.77 1.68
N ARG A 216 7.84 2.92 3.00
CA ARG A 216 6.78 2.82 4.02
C ARG A 216 5.65 3.84 3.84
N ASN A 217 5.93 5.00 3.25
CA ASN A 217 4.92 6.04 3.06
C ASN A 217 3.87 5.64 2.02
N PHE A 218 4.18 4.64 1.19
CA PHE A 218 3.33 4.18 0.09
C PHE A 218 2.50 2.94 0.44
N TYR A 219 2.63 2.36 1.64
CA TYR A 219 1.91 1.12 1.99
C TYR A 219 0.40 1.24 1.90
N ILE A 220 -0.13 2.43 2.16
CA ILE A 220 -1.56 2.71 2.03
C ILE A 220 -2.06 2.54 0.58
N LEU A 221 -1.15 2.66 -0.39
CA LEU A 221 -1.39 2.51 -1.82
C LEU A 221 -0.98 1.11 -2.34
N PHE A 222 -0.60 0.18 -1.46
CA PHE A 222 -0.28 -1.20 -1.83
C PHE A 222 -1.37 -1.86 -2.69
N PRO A 223 -2.68 -1.70 -2.44
CA PRO A 223 -3.71 -2.30 -3.30
C PRO A 223 -3.58 -1.90 -4.78
N VAL A 224 -3.28 -0.63 -5.06
CA VAL A 224 -3.10 -0.14 -6.44
C VAL A 224 -1.83 -0.74 -7.06
N ALA A 225 -0.72 -0.74 -6.32
CA ALA A 225 0.54 -1.34 -6.76
C ALA A 225 0.39 -2.85 -7.01
N ALA A 226 -0.35 -3.56 -6.16
CA ALA A 226 -0.63 -4.99 -6.31
C ALA A 226 -1.48 -5.27 -7.55
N LEU A 227 -2.55 -4.49 -7.79
CA LEU A 227 -3.36 -4.62 -9.01
C LEU A 227 -2.52 -4.36 -10.26
N ALA A 228 -1.68 -3.32 -10.24
CA ALA A 228 -0.74 -3.02 -11.32
C ALA A 228 0.22 -4.19 -11.56
N ALA A 229 0.83 -4.73 -10.51
CA ALA A 229 1.76 -5.84 -10.59
C ALA A 229 1.10 -7.13 -11.12
N ILE A 230 -0.08 -7.48 -10.62
CA ILE A 230 -0.84 -8.66 -11.07
C ILE A 230 -1.16 -8.52 -12.56
N GLN A 231 -1.85 -7.44 -12.94
CA GLN A 231 -2.29 -7.23 -14.32
C GLN A 231 -1.11 -7.06 -15.27
N GLY A 232 -0.08 -6.33 -14.85
CA GLY A 232 1.15 -6.12 -15.60
C GLY A 232 1.98 -7.39 -15.78
N SER A 233 1.78 -8.43 -14.97
CA SER A 233 2.52 -9.69 -15.06
C SER A 233 1.72 -10.87 -15.62
N LEU A 234 0.42 -10.72 -15.88
CA LEU A 234 -0.43 -11.82 -16.37
C LEU A 234 0.13 -12.48 -17.64
N PHE A 235 0.71 -11.71 -18.56
CA PHE A 235 1.31 -12.24 -19.79
C PHE A 235 2.49 -13.19 -19.53
N LEU A 236 3.10 -13.16 -18.35
CA LEU A 236 4.11 -14.15 -17.98
C LEU A 236 3.48 -15.55 -17.82
N LEU A 237 2.16 -15.64 -17.63
CA LEU A 237 1.48 -16.92 -17.42
C LEU A 237 1.14 -17.66 -18.72
N ASP A 238 1.24 -17.04 -19.91
CA ASP A 238 0.83 -17.71 -21.16
C ASP A 238 1.75 -18.88 -21.57
N SER A 239 2.97 -18.96 -21.01
CA SER A 239 3.94 -20.04 -21.34
C SER A 239 4.15 -20.97 -20.15
N PRO A 240 4.17 -22.30 -20.33
CA PRO A 240 4.47 -23.25 -19.26
C PRO A 240 5.85 -23.01 -18.63
N ARG A 241 6.85 -22.58 -19.41
CA ARG A 241 8.20 -22.26 -18.89
C ARG A 241 8.17 -21.04 -17.98
N ARG A 242 7.49 -19.97 -18.41
CA ARG A 242 7.37 -18.74 -17.63
C ARG A 242 6.54 -18.94 -16.35
N ARG A 243 5.48 -19.77 -16.40
CA ARG A 243 4.73 -20.19 -15.20
C ARG A 243 5.61 -20.90 -14.18
N LYS A 244 6.47 -21.82 -14.62
CA LYS A 244 7.44 -22.50 -13.73
C LYS A 244 8.40 -21.50 -13.08
N ILE A 245 8.90 -20.52 -13.84
CA ILE A 245 9.78 -19.46 -13.31
C ILE A 245 9.02 -18.61 -12.28
N ALA A 246 7.81 -18.15 -12.60
CA ALA A 246 6.99 -17.35 -11.68
C ALA A 246 6.68 -18.13 -10.38
N ALA A 247 6.30 -19.40 -10.48
CA ALA A 247 6.08 -20.26 -9.33
C ALA A 247 7.36 -20.41 -8.50
N ALA A 248 8.51 -20.66 -9.13
CA ALA A 248 9.79 -20.75 -8.42
C ALA A 248 10.12 -19.45 -7.67
N VAL A 249 9.91 -18.28 -8.29
CA VAL A 249 10.12 -16.97 -7.63
C VAL A 249 9.18 -16.80 -6.44
N VAL A 250 7.89 -17.09 -6.58
CA VAL A 250 6.89 -16.99 -5.50
C VAL A 250 7.24 -17.93 -4.34
N THR A 251 7.55 -19.20 -4.63
CA THR A 251 7.92 -20.18 -3.61
C THR A 251 9.21 -19.79 -2.90
N THR A 252 10.21 -19.32 -3.65
CA THR A 252 11.46 -18.81 -3.07
C THR A 252 11.20 -17.60 -2.17
N ALA A 253 10.27 -16.73 -2.55
CA ALA A 253 9.91 -15.56 -1.75
C ALA A 253 9.21 -15.94 -0.45
N ALA A 254 8.26 -16.89 -0.51
CA ALA A 254 7.61 -17.41 0.67
C ALA A 254 8.62 -18.06 1.63
N ALA A 255 9.53 -18.89 1.11
CA ALA A 255 10.60 -19.50 1.91
C ALA A 255 11.52 -18.45 2.54
N TYR A 256 11.96 -17.46 1.75
CA TYR A 256 12.80 -16.36 2.24
C TYR A 256 12.13 -15.57 3.36
N GLN A 257 10.86 -15.19 3.19
CA GLN A 257 10.10 -14.47 4.21
C GLN A 257 9.92 -15.30 5.48
N ALA A 258 9.65 -16.61 5.36
CA ALA A 258 9.53 -17.51 6.50
C ALA A 258 10.85 -17.60 7.28
N LEU A 259 11.96 -17.80 6.58
CA LEU A 259 13.29 -17.87 7.20
C LEU A 259 13.69 -16.54 7.85
N LEU A 260 13.39 -15.42 7.20
CA LEU A 260 13.67 -14.10 7.75
C LEU A 260 12.83 -13.81 9.00
N MET A 261 11.55 -14.22 9.00
CA MET A 261 10.69 -14.14 10.17
C MET A 261 11.26 -14.96 11.33
N ILE A 262 11.74 -16.18 11.08
CA ILE A 262 12.38 -17.03 12.11
C ILE A 262 13.63 -16.34 12.67
N SER A 263 14.50 -15.77 11.80
CA SER A 263 15.67 -15.02 12.24
C SER A 263 15.28 -13.82 13.10
N PHE A 264 14.27 -13.05 12.69
CA PHE A 264 13.81 -11.89 13.45
C PHE A 264 13.14 -12.22 14.77
N LEU A 265 12.42 -13.35 14.84
CA LEU A 265 11.91 -13.85 16.11
C LEU A 265 13.07 -14.12 17.07
N HIS A 266 14.18 -14.67 16.61
CA HIS A 266 15.35 -14.89 17.47
C HIS A 266 16.06 -13.58 17.82
N ASP A 267 16.40 -12.77 16.81
CA ASP A 267 17.31 -11.62 16.96
C ASP A 267 16.64 -10.36 17.52
N ARG A 268 15.34 -10.18 17.27
CA ARG A 268 14.61 -8.93 17.55
C ARG A 268 13.42 -9.10 18.49
N SER A 269 13.07 -10.32 18.88
CA SER A 269 11.97 -10.52 19.83
C SER A 269 12.32 -9.92 21.18
N LEU A 270 11.46 -9.01 21.63
CA LEU A 270 11.51 -8.44 22.98
C LEU A 270 11.23 -9.49 24.06
N TYR A 271 10.53 -10.57 23.71
CA TYR A 271 10.20 -11.65 24.64
C TYR A 271 11.37 -12.62 24.83
N LEU A 272 12.05 -12.99 23.73
CA LEU A 272 13.20 -13.90 23.81
C LEU A 272 14.46 -13.19 24.32
N ASN A 273 14.60 -11.88 24.05
CA ASN A 273 15.74 -11.08 24.48
C ASN A 273 15.38 -10.18 25.68
N ARG A 274 14.67 -10.73 26.66
CA ARG A 274 14.16 -9.98 27.81
C ARG A 274 15.28 -9.33 28.62
N ASP A 275 16.40 -10.02 28.76
CA ASP A 275 17.58 -9.53 29.50
C ASP A 275 18.10 -8.23 28.91
N ARG A 276 18.12 -8.09 27.58
CA ARG A 276 18.53 -6.85 26.90
C ARG A 276 17.63 -5.66 27.25
N ILE A 277 16.35 -5.90 27.49
CA ILE A 277 15.39 -4.87 27.92
C ILE A 277 15.64 -4.53 29.39
N VAL A 278 15.83 -5.54 30.24
CA VAL A 278 16.16 -5.33 31.66
C VAL A 278 17.42 -4.49 31.79
N THR A 279 18.49 -4.85 31.08
CA THR A 279 19.73 -4.06 31.01
C THR A 279 19.47 -2.63 30.54
N ALA A 280 18.70 -2.43 29.47
CA ALA A 280 18.37 -1.09 28.99
C ALA A 280 17.61 -0.25 30.02
N ILE A 281 16.76 -0.87 30.85
CA ILE A 281 16.01 -0.21 31.92
C ILE A 281 16.93 0.11 33.11
N GLU A 282 17.72 -0.88 33.56
CA GLU A 282 18.64 -0.75 34.70
C GLU A 282 19.68 0.35 34.46
N PHE A 283 20.30 0.35 33.28
CA PHE A 283 21.32 1.34 32.91
C PHE A 283 20.73 2.63 32.31
N ARG A 284 19.40 2.70 32.14
CA ARG A 284 18.69 3.81 31.47
C ARG A 284 19.25 4.14 30.06
N GLU A 285 19.87 3.16 29.41
CA GLU A 285 20.56 3.33 28.15
C GLU A 285 19.71 2.80 27.00
N THR A 286 18.88 3.68 26.44
CA THR A 286 17.98 3.32 25.33
C THR A 286 18.71 2.88 24.06
N ALA A 287 19.99 3.27 23.88
CA ALA A 287 20.83 2.84 22.76
C ALA A 287 21.03 1.33 22.71
N ILE A 288 20.93 0.63 23.86
CA ILE A 288 20.98 -0.83 23.94
C ILE A 288 19.84 -1.46 23.13
N LEU A 289 18.65 -0.84 23.10
CA LEU A 289 17.50 -1.31 22.31
C LEU A 289 17.48 -0.73 20.90
N GLY A 290 18.08 0.45 20.71
CA GLY A 290 18.29 1.03 19.40
C GLY A 290 18.42 2.55 19.46
N ASN A 291 18.96 3.12 18.38
CA ASN A 291 19.11 4.57 18.27
C ASN A 291 17.84 5.23 17.75
N ARG A 292 17.49 6.40 18.31
CA ARG A 292 16.48 7.27 17.69
C ARG A 292 16.97 7.71 16.31
N ARG A 293 16.02 7.82 15.38
CA ARG A 293 16.31 8.29 14.01
C ARG A 293 16.87 9.72 14.08
N SER A 294 17.85 10.04 13.25
CA SER A 294 18.52 11.35 13.24
C SER A 294 17.57 12.53 13.06
N PHE A 295 16.44 12.30 12.38
CA PHE A 295 15.38 13.28 12.10
C PHE A 295 14.20 13.25 13.09
N ALA A 296 14.31 12.52 14.20
CA ALA A 296 13.29 12.42 15.24
C ALA A 296 13.67 13.20 16.52
N ARG A 297 14.42 14.29 16.35
CA ARG A 297 14.81 15.22 17.41
C ARG A 297 13.90 16.43 17.39
#